data_AF-A0A833UQ09-F1
#
_entry.id   AF-A0A833UQ09-F1
#
_cell.length_a   1.000
_cell.length_b   1.000
_cell.length_c   1.000
_cell.angle_alpha   90.00
_cell.angle_beta   90.00
_cell.angle_gamma   90.00
#
_symmetry.space_group_name_H-M   'P 1'
#
loop_
_entity.id
_entity.type
_entity.pdbx_description
1 polymer ?
#
loop_
_entity_poly.entity_id
_entity_poly.type
_entity_poly.pdbx_seq_one_letter_code
_entity_poly.pdbx_strand_id
1 'polypeptide(L)'
;MQALRGHFAFVEDRLNAHKVVNQAQWFNRFVQGDLVGNAWTEIGQVKIGDVITRVKQKNNQLLVNGKKYYSTGTIFADWVDLFAYDETTDQHVIAAISRHASGVQVSDDWDGFGQKTTGSGTLTLSDVAIERDHILPFEQRFKYQTAFYQVIHLATLSGIAQSAVATFIHEVQKRDRIFSHGNADLVRNDPQILQVIGKATAHKPMPVKPLLYEQQKLCNKLILAT
;
A
#
# COMPACT_ATOMS: atom_id res chain seq x y z
N MET A 1 4.84 -2.69 -6.53
CA MET A 1 5.67 -2.13 -5.45
C MET A 1 4.76 -1.83 -4.28
N GLN A 2 4.78 -2.65 -3.23
CA GLN A 2 3.82 -2.53 -2.10
C GLN A 2 4.11 -1.32 -1.19
N ALA A 3 5.37 -0.88 -1.11
CA ALA A 3 5.77 0.27 -0.31
C ALA A 3 5.04 1.58 -0.71
N LEU A 4 4.78 1.79 -2.00
CA LEU A 4 4.10 3.01 -2.50
C LEU A 4 2.58 2.93 -2.51
N ARG A 5 1.96 1.85 -2.02
CA ARG A 5 0.50 1.71 -2.09
C ARG A 5 -0.23 2.82 -1.31
N GLY A 6 0.36 3.28 -0.20
CA GLY A 6 -0.18 4.38 0.60
C GLY A 6 -0.11 5.70 -0.14
N HIS A 7 1.02 5.97 -0.78
CA HIS A 7 1.20 7.15 -1.62
C HIS A 7 0.13 7.23 -2.71
N PHE A 8 -0.08 6.16 -3.48
CA PHE A 8 -1.11 6.16 -4.52
C PHE A 8 -2.53 6.38 -3.96
N ALA A 9 -2.85 5.80 -2.80
CA ALA A 9 -4.16 5.99 -2.18
C ALA A 9 -4.35 7.43 -1.67
N PHE A 10 -3.30 8.04 -1.11
CA PHE A 10 -3.36 9.43 -0.65
C PHE A 10 -3.44 10.40 -1.84
N VAL A 11 -2.71 10.17 -2.92
CA VAL A 11 -2.84 10.93 -4.18
C VAL A 11 -4.27 10.84 -4.71
N GLU A 12 -4.85 9.63 -4.77
CA GLU A 12 -6.23 9.42 -5.20
C GLU A 12 -7.24 10.16 -4.32
N ASP A 13 -7.00 10.19 -3.02
CA ASP A 13 -7.81 10.94 -2.06
C ASP A 13 -7.77 12.44 -2.33
N ARG A 14 -6.56 13.01 -2.53
CA ARG A 14 -6.39 14.43 -2.87
C ARG A 14 -7.01 14.78 -4.22
N LEU A 15 -6.91 13.90 -5.22
CA LEU A 15 -7.58 14.08 -6.52
C LEU A 15 -9.11 14.15 -6.39
N ASN A 16 -9.71 13.31 -5.54
CA ASN A 16 -11.14 13.34 -5.29
C ASN A 16 -11.56 14.59 -4.51
N ALA A 17 -10.82 14.97 -3.48
CA ALA A 17 -11.08 16.18 -2.71
C ALA A 17 -10.99 17.46 -3.58
N HIS A 18 -10.10 17.47 -4.59
CA HIS A 18 -9.91 18.60 -5.48
C HIS A 18 -11.16 19.03 -6.27
N LYS A 19 -12.11 18.12 -6.45
CA LYS A 19 -13.40 18.40 -7.11
C LYS A 19 -14.23 19.45 -6.35
N VAL A 20 -14.01 19.59 -5.04
CA VAL A 20 -14.79 20.47 -4.16
C VAL A 20 -13.91 21.50 -3.47
N VAL A 21 -12.69 21.13 -3.07
CA VAL A 21 -11.76 22.00 -2.31
C VAL A 21 -10.39 21.97 -2.96
N ASN A 22 -9.78 23.13 -3.21
CA ASN A 22 -8.46 23.21 -3.83
C ASN A 22 -7.40 22.38 -3.05
N GLN A 23 -6.61 21.57 -3.78
CA GLN A 23 -5.56 20.69 -3.23
C GLN A 23 -4.18 20.99 -3.88
N ALA A 24 -4.01 22.16 -4.49
CA ALA A 24 -2.79 22.52 -5.22
C ALA A 24 -1.51 22.40 -4.38
N GLN A 25 -1.59 22.65 -3.06
CA GLN A 25 -0.46 22.45 -2.15
C GLN A 25 0.03 21.00 -2.16
N TRP A 26 -0.88 20.02 -2.07
CA TRP A 26 -0.53 18.60 -2.13
C TRP A 26 -0.02 18.19 -3.51
N PHE A 27 -0.61 18.70 -4.59
CA PHE A 27 -0.11 18.42 -5.94
C PHE A 27 1.30 18.95 -6.16
N ASN A 28 1.60 20.15 -5.67
CA ASN A 28 2.96 20.69 -5.71
C ASN A 28 3.95 19.80 -4.96
N ARG A 29 3.58 19.28 -3.79
CA ARG A 29 4.39 18.32 -3.02
C ARG A 29 4.67 17.04 -3.81
N PHE A 30 3.65 16.43 -4.40
CA PHE A 30 3.82 15.21 -5.19
C PHE A 30 4.73 15.43 -6.41
N VAL A 31 4.60 16.58 -7.08
CA VAL A 31 5.47 16.94 -8.21
C VAL A 31 6.91 17.19 -7.76
N GLN A 32 7.10 17.70 -6.54
CA GLN A 32 8.42 17.88 -5.91
C GLN A 32 9.05 16.56 -5.42
N GLY A 33 8.27 15.47 -5.38
CA GLY A 33 8.74 14.14 -5.03
C GLY A 33 8.36 13.68 -3.62
N ASP A 34 7.59 14.46 -2.86
CA ASP A 34 7.13 14.06 -1.52
C ASP A 34 6.33 12.74 -1.62
N LEU A 35 6.75 11.74 -0.86
CA LEU A 35 6.10 10.45 -0.73
C LEU A 35 5.22 10.37 0.52
N VAL A 36 4.19 9.54 0.45
CA VAL A 36 3.26 9.32 1.58
C VAL A 36 3.24 7.85 1.97
N GLY A 37 3.52 7.57 3.24
CA GLY A 37 3.47 6.24 3.83
C GLY A 37 2.14 5.95 4.51
N ASN A 38 1.82 4.68 4.75
CA ASN A 38 0.59 4.27 5.45
C ASN A 38 0.80 4.12 6.96
N ALA A 39 -0.18 4.51 7.75
CA ALA A 39 -0.22 4.21 9.18
C ALA A 39 -1.66 4.00 9.69
N TRP A 40 -2.21 2.80 9.51
CA TRP A 40 -3.63 2.50 9.80
C TRP A 40 -3.81 1.51 10.94
N THR A 41 -3.05 0.41 10.91
CA THR A 41 -3.26 -0.73 11.80
C THR A 41 -2.68 -0.51 13.20
N GLU A 42 -3.42 -0.94 14.20
CA GLU A 42 -3.00 -1.02 15.60
C GLU A 42 -3.06 -2.49 16.04
N ILE A 43 -2.17 -2.89 16.95
CA ILE A 43 -2.21 -4.23 17.56
C ILE A 43 -2.60 -4.12 19.03
N GLY A 44 -3.22 -5.17 19.56
CA GLY A 44 -3.70 -5.23 20.94
C GLY A 44 -5.22 -5.29 21.00
N GLN A 45 -5.79 -5.12 22.21
CA GLN A 45 -7.23 -5.12 22.41
C GLN A 45 -7.82 -3.76 22.04
N VAL A 46 -7.98 -3.52 20.74
CA VAL A 46 -8.77 -2.39 20.22
C VAL A 46 -10.20 -2.87 20.02
N LYS A 47 -11.19 -2.16 20.58
CA LYS A 47 -12.61 -2.48 20.33
C LYS A 47 -12.89 -2.33 18.83
N ILE A 48 -13.77 -3.17 18.29
CA ILE A 48 -14.19 -3.04 16.89
C ILE A 48 -14.75 -1.64 16.67
N GLY A 49 -14.18 -0.90 15.72
CA GLY A 49 -14.56 0.48 15.41
C GLY A 49 -13.83 1.57 16.19
N ASP A 50 -13.02 1.23 17.19
CA ASP A 50 -12.20 2.20 17.93
C ASP A 50 -10.78 2.30 17.34
N VAL A 51 -10.09 3.41 17.62
CA VAL A 51 -8.72 3.69 17.19
C VAL A 51 -7.97 4.33 18.35
N ILE A 52 -6.95 3.68 18.91
CA ILE A 52 -6.19 4.18 20.05
C ILE A 52 -5.45 5.48 19.72
N THR A 53 -5.02 5.65 18.48
CA THR A 53 -4.34 6.87 18.02
C THR A 53 -5.30 8.06 18.04
N ARG A 54 -4.98 9.09 18.82
CA ARG A 54 -5.85 10.27 19.04
C ARG A 54 -5.20 11.55 18.58
N VAL A 55 -6.02 12.45 18.03
CA VAL A 55 -5.74 13.88 17.97
C VAL A 55 -6.44 14.55 19.15
N LYS A 56 -5.70 15.34 19.94
CA LYS A 56 -6.22 16.07 21.10
C LYS A 56 -5.76 17.52 21.08
N GLN A 57 -6.56 18.40 21.67
CA GLN A 57 -6.14 19.78 21.93
C GLN A 57 -5.47 19.90 23.31
N LYS A 58 -4.28 20.48 23.35
CA LYS A 58 -3.54 20.78 24.59
C LYS A 58 -2.81 22.11 24.41
N ASN A 59 -2.96 23.04 25.36
CA ASN A 59 -2.31 24.36 25.33
C ASN A 59 -2.50 25.10 23.98
N ASN A 60 -3.72 25.08 23.43
CA ASN A 60 -4.07 25.64 22.12
C ASN A 60 -3.32 25.04 20.91
N GLN A 61 -2.75 23.85 21.05
CA GLN A 61 -2.13 23.10 19.95
C GLN A 61 -2.86 21.75 19.78
N LEU A 62 -2.94 21.28 18.53
CA LEU A 62 -3.40 19.93 18.22
C LEU A 62 -2.21 18.99 18.23
N LEU A 63 -2.30 17.94 19.03
CA LEU A 63 -1.24 16.96 19.23
C LEU A 63 -1.75 15.56 18.89
N VAL A 64 -0.91 14.78 18.21
CA VAL A 64 -1.19 13.40 17.86
C VAL A 64 -0.34 12.46 18.71
N ASN A 65 -1.01 11.49 19.32
CA ASN A 65 -0.38 10.42 20.10
C ASN A 65 -0.91 9.08 19.64
N GLY A 66 -0.01 8.11 19.47
CA GLY A 66 -0.41 6.76 19.09
C GLY A 66 0.75 5.89 18.66
N LYS A 67 0.42 4.64 18.35
CA LYS A 67 1.38 3.65 17.87
C LYS A 67 0.73 2.78 16.80
N LYS A 68 1.29 2.80 15.59
CA LYS A 68 0.83 2.03 14.45
C LYS A 68 1.84 0.95 14.08
N TYR A 69 1.31 -0.13 13.51
CA TYR A 69 2.07 -1.29 13.05
C TYR A 69 1.75 -1.53 11.59
N TYR A 70 2.61 -2.30 10.90
CA TYR A 70 2.48 -2.53 9.47
C TYR A 70 2.48 -1.23 8.66
N SER A 71 3.29 -0.25 9.09
CA SER A 71 3.35 1.12 8.56
C SER A 71 4.05 1.17 7.20
N THR A 72 3.46 0.47 6.23
CA THR A 72 4.07 0.10 4.96
C THR A 72 4.50 1.32 4.16
N GLY A 73 5.78 1.36 3.82
CA GLY A 73 6.41 2.44 3.05
C GLY A 73 6.77 3.69 3.88
N THR A 74 6.34 3.78 5.13
CA THR A 74 6.46 5.01 5.94
C THR A 74 7.90 5.36 6.30
N ILE A 75 8.80 4.38 6.35
CA ILE A 75 10.24 4.64 6.56
C ILE A 75 10.89 5.40 5.39
N PHE A 76 10.30 5.33 4.19
CA PHE A 76 10.79 6.01 2.99
C PHE A 76 10.00 7.28 2.65
N ALA A 77 9.03 7.67 3.49
CA ALA A 77 8.06 8.70 3.17
C ALA A 77 8.38 10.03 3.86
N ASP A 78 7.95 11.13 3.23
CA ASP A 78 8.01 12.48 3.78
C ASP A 78 6.76 12.82 4.61
N TRP A 79 5.64 12.17 4.29
CA TRP A 79 4.35 12.31 4.96
C TRP A 79 3.75 10.96 5.35
N VAL A 80 2.84 10.99 6.32
CA VAL A 80 2.14 9.81 6.84
C VAL A 80 0.63 9.99 6.65
N ASP A 81 0.00 9.04 5.95
CA ASP A 81 -1.45 8.84 5.91
C ASP A 81 -1.86 8.06 7.18
N LEU A 82 -2.14 8.82 8.25
CA LEU A 82 -2.44 8.27 9.57
C LEU A 82 -3.94 8.25 9.85
N PHE A 83 -4.50 7.06 10.03
CA PHE A 83 -5.88 6.92 10.53
C PHE A 83 -5.93 7.14 12.05
N ALA A 84 -6.71 8.12 12.49
CA ALA A 84 -6.81 8.52 13.88
C ALA A 84 -8.26 8.88 14.26
N TYR A 85 -8.50 9.10 15.55
CA TYR A 85 -9.73 9.72 16.05
C TYR A 85 -9.44 11.12 16.56
N ASP A 86 -10.13 12.13 16.04
CA ASP A 86 -10.04 13.50 16.53
C ASP A 86 -11.05 13.72 17.65
N GLU A 87 -10.56 13.85 18.89
CA GLU A 87 -11.39 14.09 20.07
C GLU A 87 -11.97 15.51 20.11
N THR A 88 -11.43 16.44 19.32
CA THR A 88 -11.91 17.82 19.28
C THR A 88 -13.16 17.99 18.41
N THR A 89 -13.35 17.09 17.44
CA THR A 89 -14.51 17.07 16.53
C THR A 89 -15.35 15.82 16.65
N ASP A 90 -14.94 14.85 17.46
CA ASP A 90 -15.59 13.56 17.68
C ASP A 90 -15.75 12.74 16.38
N GLN A 91 -14.68 12.67 15.58
CA GLN A 91 -14.71 12.04 14.25
C GLN A 91 -13.44 11.24 13.94
N HIS A 92 -13.59 10.21 13.10
CA HIS A 92 -12.45 9.57 12.45
C HIS A 92 -11.86 10.47 11.37
N VAL A 93 -10.53 10.50 11.31
CA VAL A 93 -9.78 11.38 10.40
C VAL A 93 -8.59 10.66 9.80
N ILE A 94 -8.14 11.18 8.66
CA ILE A 94 -6.79 10.98 8.14
C ILE A 94 -5.96 12.20 8.52
N ALA A 95 -5.04 12.03 9.46
CA ALA A 95 -4.10 13.05 9.86
C ALA A 95 -2.84 12.94 8.97
N ALA A 96 -2.61 13.93 8.11
CA ALA A 96 -1.42 14.01 7.28
C ALA A 96 -0.24 14.54 8.11
N ILE A 97 0.57 13.65 8.67
CA ILE A 97 1.68 14.03 9.55
C ILE A 97 2.98 14.09 8.75
N SER A 98 3.75 15.16 8.89
CA SER A 98 5.13 15.20 8.39
C SER A 98 5.94 14.13 9.11
N ARG A 99 6.56 13.20 8.37
CA ARG A 99 7.44 12.19 8.95
C ARG A 99 8.59 12.85 9.72
N HIS A 100 9.02 14.05 9.33
CA HIS A 100 10.16 14.72 9.96
C HIS A 100 9.79 15.56 11.19
N ALA A 101 8.52 15.58 11.59
CA ALA A 101 8.08 16.31 12.77
C ALA A 101 8.68 15.72 14.08
N SER A 102 8.87 16.60 15.07
CA SER A 102 9.27 16.19 16.42
C SER A 102 8.24 15.22 17.01
N GLY A 103 8.71 14.19 17.70
CA GLY A 103 7.86 13.15 18.29
C GLY A 103 7.41 12.04 17.34
N VAL A 104 7.87 12.06 16.07
CA VAL A 104 7.65 10.96 15.12
C VAL A 104 8.84 10.02 15.12
N GLN A 105 8.61 8.73 15.41
CA GLN A 105 9.61 7.67 15.31
C GLN A 105 9.12 6.52 14.44
N VAL A 106 9.91 6.16 13.44
CA VAL A 106 9.66 4.98 12.59
C VAL A 106 10.80 3.99 12.82
N SER A 107 10.44 2.76 13.19
CA SER A 107 11.37 1.65 13.39
C SER A 107 11.53 0.83 12.11
N ASP A 108 12.76 0.41 11.81
CA ASP A 108 13.04 -0.60 10.79
C ASP A 108 13.02 -2.00 11.40
N ASP A 109 11.87 -2.40 11.94
CA ASP A 109 11.66 -3.65 12.68
C ASP A 109 10.82 -4.67 11.92
N TRP A 110 10.74 -4.53 10.59
CA TRP A 110 9.99 -5.45 9.74
C TRP A 110 10.81 -6.72 9.40
N ASP A 111 10.37 -7.86 9.93
CA ASP A 111 10.98 -9.17 9.67
C ASP A 111 9.95 -10.20 9.13
N GLY A 112 9.29 -9.85 8.03
CA GLY A 112 8.39 -10.77 7.33
C GLY A 112 9.15 -11.85 6.55
N PHE A 113 8.58 -13.06 6.42
CA PHE A 113 9.19 -14.12 5.59
C PHE A 113 9.35 -13.72 4.11
N GLY A 114 8.45 -12.87 3.63
CA GLY A 114 8.44 -12.27 2.29
C GLY A 114 8.07 -10.78 2.39
N GLN A 115 8.05 -10.07 1.26
CA GLN A 115 7.84 -8.61 1.25
C GLN A 115 8.86 -7.88 2.15
N LYS A 116 10.10 -8.38 2.25
CA LYS A 116 11.10 -7.88 3.20
C LYS A 116 11.47 -6.41 3.01
N THR A 117 11.30 -5.88 1.80
CA THR A 117 11.69 -4.52 1.43
C THR A 117 10.52 -3.53 1.42
N THR A 118 9.40 -3.85 2.08
CA THR A 118 8.23 -2.95 2.12
C THR A 118 8.29 -1.89 3.20
N GLY A 119 9.24 -1.99 4.15
CA GLY A 119 9.36 -1.06 5.26
C GLY A 119 8.09 -1.01 6.10
N SER A 120 7.53 -2.17 6.44
CA SER A 120 6.23 -2.31 7.14
C SER A 120 6.39 -2.32 8.66
N GLY A 121 7.33 -1.56 9.18
CA GLY A 121 7.66 -1.52 10.60
C GLY A 121 6.68 -0.72 11.47
N THR A 122 7.12 -0.45 12.69
CA THR A 122 6.38 0.29 13.71
C THR A 122 6.52 1.80 13.53
N LEU A 123 5.41 2.53 13.68
CA LEU A 123 5.38 3.99 13.83
C LEU A 123 4.93 4.34 15.24
N THR A 124 5.66 5.20 15.93
CA THR A 124 5.29 5.77 17.24
C THR A 124 5.19 7.29 17.12
N LEU A 125 4.14 7.85 17.72
CA LEU A 125 3.83 9.28 17.73
C LEU A 125 3.68 9.72 19.18
N SER A 126 4.47 10.71 19.59
CA SER A 126 4.48 11.27 20.94
C SER A 126 4.38 12.78 20.90
N ASP A 127 3.22 13.31 21.27
CA ASP A 127 2.88 14.74 21.25
C ASP A 127 3.27 15.44 19.93
N VAL A 128 2.93 14.82 18.80
CA VAL A 128 3.27 15.35 17.47
C VAL A 128 2.31 16.48 17.11
N ALA A 129 2.84 17.69 16.97
CA ALA A 129 2.04 18.85 16.56
C ALA A 129 1.53 18.69 15.13
N ILE A 130 0.25 19.03 14.92
CA ILE A 130 -0.40 19.01 13.62
C ILE A 130 -1.25 20.27 13.42
N GLU A 131 -1.29 20.77 12.18
CA GLU A 131 -2.18 21.87 11.79
C GLU A 131 -3.56 21.33 11.43
N ARG A 132 -4.62 22.12 11.70
CA ARG A 132 -6.00 21.72 11.41
C ARG A 132 -6.21 21.36 9.94
N ASP A 133 -5.54 22.06 9.02
CA ASP A 133 -5.64 21.86 7.57
C ASP A 133 -5.04 20.51 7.11
N HIS A 134 -4.26 19.85 7.96
CA HIS A 134 -3.74 18.50 7.72
C HIS A 134 -4.62 17.40 8.34
N ILE A 135 -5.75 17.76 8.96
CA ILE A 135 -6.72 16.81 9.51
C ILE A 135 -7.89 16.69 8.53
N LEU A 136 -8.01 15.52 7.91
CA LEU A 136 -8.92 15.26 6.81
C LEU A 136 -10.07 14.36 7.30
N PRO A 137 -11.33 14.79 7.27
CA PRO A 137 -12.44 13.95 7.72
C PRO A 137 -12.50 12.64 6.94
N PHE A 138 -12.48 11.50 7.66
CA PHE A 138 -12.43 10.19 7.02
C PHE A 138 -13.67 9.90 6.17
N GLU A 139 -14.83 10.45 6.56
CA GLU A 139 -16.08 10.32 5.81
C GLU A 139 -15.99 10.89 4.38
N GLN A 140 -15.12 11.88 4.16
CA GLN A 140 -14.91 12.53 2.86
C GLN A 140 -13.92 11.78 1.97
N ARG A 141 -13.24 10.77 2.53
CA ARG A 141 -12.30 9.93 1.78
C ARG A 141 -13.01 9.18 0.65
N PHE A 142 -12.33 9.00 -0.46
CA PHE A 142 -12.86 8.33 -1.65
C PHE A 142 -13.44 6.93 -1.34
N LYS A 143 -14.68 6.70 -1.78
CA LYS A 143 -15.50 5.55 -1.33
C LYS A 143 -15.00 4.19 -1.80
N TYR A 144 -14.24 4.14 -2.89
CA TYR A 144 -13.69 2.90 -3.47
C TYR A 144 -12.27 2.55 -2.95
N GLN A 145 -11.82 3.15 -1.85
CA GLN A 145 -10.47 2.92 -1.29
C GLN A 145 -10.09 1.45 -1.11
N THR A 146 -11.02 0.61 -0.63
CA THR A 146 -10.74 -0.82 -0.44
C THR A 146 -10.44 -1.49 -1.77
N ALA A 147 -11.26 -1.22 -2.81
CA ALA A 147 -11.03 -1.76 -4.15
C ALA A 147 -9.71 -1.24 -4.74
N PHE A 148 -9.38 0.03 -4.53
CA PHE A 148 -8.13 0.63 -4.98
C PHE A 148 -6.90 -0.10 -4.40
N TYR A 149 -6.89 -0.35 -3.09
CA TYR A 149 -5.82 -1.13 -2.45
C TYR A 149 -5.74 -2.56 -2.99
N GLN A 150 -6.89 -3.22 -3.20
CA GLN A 150 -6.93 -4.58 -3.74
C GLN A 150 -6.37 -4.64 -5.17
N VAL A 151 -6.63 -3.63 -6.00
CA VAL A 151 -6.09 -3.57 -7.37
C VAL A 151 -4.55 -3.48 -7.34
N ILE A 152 -3.97 -2.65 -6.46
CA ILE A 152 -2.51 -2.57 -6.30
C ILE A 152 -1.93 -3.92 -5.82
N HIS A 153 -2.66 -4.62 -4.93
CA HIS A 153 -2.26 -5.94 -4.45
C HIS A 153 -2.28 -6.98 -5.56
N LEU A 154 -3.38 -7.08 -6.31
CA LEU A 154 -3.54 -7.98 -7.45
C LEU A 154 -2.51 -7.70 -8.56
N ALA A 155 -2.23 -6.43 -8.85
CA ALA A 155 -1.19 -6.03 -9.77
C ALA A 155 0.19 -6.56 -9.34
N THR A 156 0.51 -6.45 -8.05
CA THR A 156 1.77 -6.96 -7.49
C THR A 156 1.84 -8.48 -7.56
N LEU A 157 0.79 -9.18 -7.11
CA LEU A 157 0.72 -10.65 -7.15
C LEU A 157 0.82 -11.17 -8.58
N SER A 158 0.18 -10.51 -9.53
CA SER A 158 0.23 -10.88 -10.94
C SER A 158 1.63 -10.74 -11.52
N GLY A 159 2.36 -9.66 -11.15
CA GLY A 159 3.75 -9.49 -11.53
C GLY A 159 4.66 -10.58 -10.94
N ILE A 160 4.46 -10.93 -9.66
CA ILE A 160 5.19 -12.02 -8.99
C ILE A 160 4.94 -13.35 -9.70
N ALA A 161 3.68 -13.68 -9.98
CA ALA A 161 3.31 -14.92 -10.66
C ALA A 161 3.93 -15.00 -12.07
N GLN A 162 3.88 -13.90 -12.83
CA GLN A 162 4.51 -13.83 -14.15
C GLN A 162 6.03 -14.02 -14.08
N SER A 163 6.70 -13.35 -13.14
CA SER A 163 8.14 -13.51 -12.93
C SER A 163 8.50 -14.92 -12.51
N ALA A 164 7.74 -15.53 -11.60
CA ALA A 164 7.98 -16.90 -11.15
C ALA A 164 7.90 -17.88 -12.32
N VAL A 165 6.86 -17.80 -13.16
CA VAL A 165 6.75 -18.66 -14.35
C VAL A 165 7.91 -18.43 -15.32
N ALA A 166 8.28 -17.18 -15.58
CA ALA A 166 9.41 -16.87 -16.45
C ALA A 166 10.73 -17.45 -15.92
N THR A 167 10.99 -17.33 -14.62
CA THR A 167 12.15 -17.92 -13.96
C THR A 167 12.13 -19.44 -14.05
N PHE A 168 11.00 -20.10 -13.78
CA PHE A 168 10.91 -21.56 -13.90
C PHE A 168 11.18 -22.05 -15.34
N ILE A 169 10.63 -21.37 -16.35
CA ILE A 169 10.92 -21.67 -17.76
C ILE A 169 12.42 -21.57 -18.02
N HIS A 170 13.05 -20.49 -17.56
CA HIS A 170 14.48 -20.26 -17.74
C HIS A 170 15.34 -21.35 -17.09
N GLU A 171 15.03 -21.73 -15.86
CA GLU A 171 15.75 -22.78 -15.13
C GLU A 171 15.60 -24.15 -15.81
N VAL A 172 14.38 -24.50 -16.26
CA VAL A 172 14.15 -25.73 -17.03
C VAL A 172 14.93 -25.71 -18.34
N GLN A 173 14.92 -24.59 -19.05
CA GLN A 173 15.63 -24.42 -20.32
C GLN A 173 17.15 -24.49 -20.20
N LYS A 174 17.74 -24.20 -19.04
CA LYS A 174 19.20 -24.26 -18.83
C LYS A 174 19.68 -25.56 -18.19
N ARG A 175 18.78 -26.36 -17.65
CA ARG A 175 19.16 -27.52 -16.84
C ARG A 175 19.66 -28.68 -17.70
N ASP A 176 20.94 -29.01 -17.51
CA ASP A 176 21.59 -30.15 -18.16
C ASP A 176 21.62 -31.42 -17.28
N ARG A 177 21.48 -31.27 -15.96
CA ARG A 177 21.43 -32.41 -15.04
C ARG A 177 20.13 -33.20 -15.22
N ILE A 178 20.26 -34.45 -15.65
CA ILE A 178 19.16 -35.39 -15.87
C ILE A 178 19.04 -36.44 -14.77
N PHE A 179 17.92 -37.17 -14.78
CA PHE A 179 17.67 -38.34 -13.94
C PHE A 179 17.76 -39.60 -14.79
N SER A 180 18.36 -40.67 -14.28
CA SER A 180 18.59 -41.92 -15.03
C SER A 180 17.32 -42.61 -15.53
N HIS A 181 16.17 -42.27 -14.94
CA HIS A 181 14.85 -42.80 -15.29
C HIS A 181 13.91 -41.67 -15.77
N GLY A 182 14.48 -40.57 -16.28
CA GLY A 182 13.70 -39.47 -16.87
C GLY A 182 13.07 -39.85 -18.21
N ASN A 183 12.06 -39.10 -18.66
CA ASN A 183 11.34 -39.40 -19.90
C ASN A 183 11.98 -38.77 -21.15
N ALA A 184 13.17 -38.17 -21.02
CA ALA A 184 13.92 -37.55 -22.11
C ALA A 184 15.41 -37.40 -21.75
N ASP A 185 16.25 -37.24 -22.77
CA ASP A 185 17.70 -36.99 -22.62
C ASP A 185 18.03 -35.64 -21.98
N LEU A 186 17.07 -34.72 -21.95
CA LEU A 186 17.22 -33.38 -21.36
C LEU A 186 15.91 -32.97 -20.67
N VAL A 187 16.02 -32.31 -19.52
CA VAL A 187 14.89 -31.81 -18.72
C VAL A 187 13.93 -30.94 -19.54
N ARG A 188 14.47 -30.10 -20.42
CA ARG A 188 13.70 -29.21 -21.30
C ARG A 188 12.87 -29.93 -22.37
N ASN A 189 13.10 -31.23 -22.55
CA ASN A 189 12.38 -32.10 -23.48
C ASN A 189 11.47 -33.11 -22.75
N ASP A 190 11.48 -33.15 -21.41
CA ASP A 190 10.67 -34.11 -20.66
C ASP A 190 9.18 -33.71 -20.69
N PRO A 191 8.27 -34.57 -21.21
CA PRO A 191 6.86 -34.24 -21.36
C PRO A 191 6.13 -33.96 -20.04
N GLN A 192 6.52 -34.60 -18.92
CA GLN A 192 5.88 -34.36 -17.63
C GLN A 192 6.26 -32.98 -17.09
N ILE A 193 7.52 -32.57 -17.29
CA ILE A 193 8.00 -31.24 -16.90
C ILE A 193 7.36 -30.17 -17.77
N LEU A 194 7.30 -30.38 -19.09
CA LEU A 194 6.65 -29.47 -20.02
C LEU A 194 5.15 -29.34 -19.74
N GLN A 195 4.48 -30.40 -19.28
CA GLN A 195 3.08 -30.32 -18.85
C GLN A 195 2.91 -29.39 -17.65
N VAL A 196 3.79 -29.44 -16.65
CA VAL A 196 3.75 -28.54 -15.48
C VAL A 196 4.00 -27.10 -15.90
N ILE A 197 4.99 -26.85 -16.77
CA ILE A 197 5.26 -25.52 -17.32
C ILE A 197 4.06 -24.99 -18.13
N GLY A 198 3.43 -25.85 -18.95
CA GLY A 198 2.22 -25.51 -19.71
C GLY A 198 1.06 -25.13 -18.78
N LYS A 199 0.81 -25.92 -17.73
CA LYS A 199 -0.21 -25.59 -16.70
C LYS A 199 0.11 -24.27 -16.01
N ALA A 200 1.33 -24.06 -15.54
CA ALA A 200 1.73 -22.81 -14.88
C ALA A 200 1.57 -21.61 -15.83
N THR A 201 1.91 -21.77 -17.11
CA THR A 201 1.76 -20.73 -18.13
C THR A 201 0.30 -20.41 -18.42
N ALA A 202 -0.59 -21.39 -18.44
CA ALA A 202 -2.02 -21.19 -18.65
C ALA A 202 -2.70 -20.49 -17.46
N HIS A 203 -2.24 -20.75 -16.23
CA HIS A 203 -2.80 -20.15 -15.02
C HIS A 203 -2.16 -18.81 -14.63
N LYS A 204 -1.03 -18.42 -15.24
CA LYS A 204 -0.40 -17.13 -14.92
C LYS A 204 -1.36 -16.00 -15.32
N PRO A 205 -1.53 -14.97 -14.48
CA PRO A 205 -2.39 -13.84 -14.81
C PRO A 205 -1.92 -13.17 -16.10
N MET A 206 -2.88 -12.68 -16.89
CA MET A 206 -2.62 -11.79 -18.01
C MET A 206 -1.77 -10.59 -17.54
N PRO A 207 -0.99 -9.96 -18.44
CA PRO A 207 -0.28 -8.73 -18.13
C PRO A 207 -1.20 -7.75 -17.42
N VAL A 208 -0.69 -7.02 -16.44
CA VAL A 208 -1.52 -6.19 -15.55
C VAL A 208 -2.10 -4.97 -16.29
N LYS A 209 -1.49 -4.57 -17.41
CA LYS A 209 -1.84 -3.36 -18.18
C LYS A 209 -3.32 -3.30 -18.64
N PRO A 210 -3.90 -4.36 -19.21
CA PRO A 210 -5.32 -4.38 -19.60
C PRO A 210 -6.27 -4.48 -18.39
N LEU A 211 -5.86 -5.17 -17.31
CA LEU A 211 -6.65 -5.30 -16.07
C LEU A 211 -6.76 -3.97 -15.31
N LEU A 212 -5.65 -3.24 -15.21
CA LEU A 212 -5.65 -1.88 -14.64
C LEU A 212 -6.48 -0.93 -15.50
N TYR A 213 -6.43 -1.04 -16.82
CA TYR A 213 -7.21 -0.19 -17.71
C TYR A 213 -8.73 -0.41 -17.58
N GLU A 214 -9.20 -1.66 -17.49
CA GLU A 214 -10.61 -1.96 -17.28
C GLU A 214 -11.08 -1.63 -15.86
N GLN A 215 -10.24 -1.85 -14.83
CA GLN A 215 -10.53 -1.41 -13.46
C GLN A 215 -10.54 0.13 -13.36
N GLN A 216 -9.63 0.84 -14.03
CA GLN A 216 -9.67 2.30 -14.11
C GLN A 216 -10.96 2.79 -14.77
N LYS A 217 -11.43 2.12 -15.84
CA LYS A 217 -12.75 2.43 -16.42
C LYS A 217 -13.90 2.20 -15.45
N LEU A 218 -13.86 1.12 -14.67
CA LEU A 218 -14.86 0.81 -13.64
C LEU A 218 -14.85 1.84 -12.50
N CYS A 219 -13.67 2.20 -11.99
CA CYS A 219 -13.48 3.27 -11.02
C CYS A 219 -13.95 4.62 -11.58
N ASN A 220 -13.60 4.96 -12.82
CA ASN A 220 -14.06 6.18 -13.48
C ASN A 220 -15.58 6.21 -13.69
N LYS A 221 -16.22 5.06 -13.97
CA LYS A 221 -17.68 4.95 -14.04
C LYS A 221 -18.33 5.16 -12.66
N LEU A 222 -17.73 4.64 -11.60
CA LEU A 222 -18.19 4.87 -10.23
C LEU A 222 -18.00 6.33 -9.79
N ILE A 223 -16.94 7.00 -10.26
CA ILE A 223 -16.67 8.42 -10.05
C ILE A 223 -17.67 9.33 -10.78
N LEU A 224 -18.15 8.92 -11.96
CA LEU A 224 -19.11 9.69 -12.77
C LEU A 224 -20.58 9.43 -12.43
N ALA A 225 -20.86 8.46 -11.54
CA ALA A 225 -22.20 8.07 -11.12
C ALA A 225 -22.64 8.68 -9.78
N THR A 226 -21.84 9.59 -9.21
CA THR A 226 -22.13 10.41 -8.02
C THR A 226 -21.95 11.88 -8.35
#